data_AF-A0A5C6TNW4-F1
#
_entry.id   AF-A0A5C6TNW4-F1
#
_cell.length_a   1.000
_cell.length_b   1.000
_cell.length_c   1.000
_cell.angle_alpha   90.00
_cell.angle_beta   90.00
_cell.angle_gamma   90.00
#
_symmetry.space_group_name_H-M   'P 1'
#
loop_
_entity.id
_entity.type
_entity.pdbx_description
1 polymer ?
#
loop_
_entity_poly.entity_id
_entity_poly.type
_entity_poly.pdbx_seq_one_letter_code
_entity_poly.pdbx_strand_id
1 'polypeptide(L)'
;MLAFLKTAAILLLCLMLADLVGVIVCLVFDVAPLRGSSSALPYAIWFVLGVFSGFIALNGAGGWIAGTGDADWSERPEARRIATTALACGTIVLAALSLLFWRVFWSRGVIGGYYVPDSMTHTLTFFAAVLGAMTLARALIGPKPGAPAP
;
A
#
# COMPACT_ATOMS: atom_id res chain seq x y z
N MET A 1 4.44 -8.23 -18.97
CA MET A 1 5.57 -7.47 -18.41
C MET A 1 5.24 -5.99 -18.20
N LEU A 2 4.74 -5.26 -19.21
CA LEU A 2 4.44 -3.83 -19.09
C LEU A 2 3.39 -3.49 -18.00
N ALA A 3 2.32 -4.28 -17.88
CA ALA A 3 1.30 -4.09 -16.85
C ALA A 3 1.86 -4.21 -15.42
N PHE A 4 2.71 -5.21 -15.18
CA PHE A 4 3.36 -5.43 -13.89
C PHE A 4 4.26 -4.26 -13.49
N LEU A 5 5.13 -3.80 -14.41
CA LEU A 5 6.00 -2.64 -14.18
C LEU A 5 5.20 -1.38 -13.82
N LYS A 6 4.07 -1.16 -14.49
CA LYS A 6 3.19 -0.01 -14.24
C LYS A 6 2.49 -0.12 -12.89
N THR A 7 1.93 -1.28 -12.54
CA THR A 7 1.34 -1.52 -11.22
C THR A 7 2.37 -1.33 -10.11
N ALA A 8 3.58 -1.87 -10.29
CA ALA A 8 4.67 -1.67 -9.36
C ALA A 8 5.03 -0.19 -9.21
N ALA A 9 5.09 0.57 -10.32
CA ALA A 9 5.37 2.01 -10.28
C ALA A 9 4.30 2.81 -9.51
N ILE A 10 3.02 2.52 -9.73
CA ILE A 10 1.92 3.18 -9.00
C ILE A 10 2.01 2.86 -7.51
N LEU A 11 2.20 1.60 -7.17
CA LEU A 11 2.34 1.19 -5.78
C LEU A 11 3.55 1.86 -5.13
N LEU A 12 4.72 1.81 -5.77
CA LEU A 12 5.94 2.46 -5.26
C LEU A 12 5.73 3.97 -5.06
N LEU A 13 5.08 4.64 -6.02
CA LEU A 13 4.76 6.06 -5.89
C LEU A 13 3.84 6.33 -4.69
N CYS A 14 2.78 5.53 -4.50
CA CYS A 14 1.90 5.64 -3.34
C CYS A 14 2.67 5.42 -2.03
N LEU A 15 3.54 4.40 -1.97
CA LEU A 15 4.36 4.10 -0.80
C LEU A 15 5.32 5.25 -0.48
N MET A 16 6.00 5.81 -1.49
CA MET A 16 6.92 6.95 -1.32
C MET A 16 6.21 8.22 -0.85
N LEU A 17 5.04 8.53 -1.43
CA LEU A 17 4.26 9.70 -1.02
C LEU A 17 3.72 9.55 0.40
N ALA A 18 3.23 8.36 0.74
CA ALA A 18 2.78 8.05 2.09
C ALA A 18 3.92 8.11 3.10
N ASP A 19 5.11 7.65 2.74
CA ASP A 19 6.31 7.76 3.57
C ASP A 19 6.66 9.23 3.87
N LEU A 20 6.74 10.06 2.83
CA LEU A 20 6.99 11.51 2.97
C LEU A 20 5.94 12.19 3.86
N VAL A 21 4.65 11.90 3.63
CA VAL A 21 3.55 12.44 4.45
C VAL A 21 3.64 11.95 5.89
N GLY A 22 3.92 10.67 6.10
CA GLY A 22 4.05 10.08 7.43
C GLY A 22 5.19 10.70 8.23
N VAL A 23 6.34 10.92 7.60
CA VAL A 23 7.47 11.65 8.22
C VAL A 23 7.07 13.06 8.60
N ILE A 24 6.44 13.82 7.69
CA ILE A 24 6.00 15.20 7.98
C ILE A 24 5.00 15.20 9.15
N VAL A 25 4.02 14.30 9.14
CA VAL A 25 3.00 14.20 10.20
C VAL A 25 3.65 13.85 11.53
N CYS A 26 4.55 12.87 11.57
CA CYS A 26 5.28 12.50 12.78
C CYS A 26 6.12 13.69 13.29
N LEU A 27 6.84 14.40 12.43
CA LEU A 27 7.60 15.60 12.80
C LEU A 27 6.70 16.69 13.39
N VAL A 28 5.52 16.92 12.82
CA VAL A 28 4.55 17.89 13.37
C VAL A 28 4.12 17.47 14.79
N PHE A 29 3.85 16.18 15.01
CA PHE A 29 3.50 15.67 16.34
C PHE A 29 4.67 15.67 17.33
N ASP A 30 5.91 15.55 16.85
CA ASP A 30 7.11 15.64 17.68
C ASP A 30 7.41 17.08 18.11
N VAL A 31 7.16 18.06 17.23
CA VAL A 31 7.43 19.49 17.49
C VAL A 31 6.28 20.18 18.22
N ALA A 32 5.03 19.82 17.92
CA ALA A 32 3.88 20.40 18.61
C ALA A 32 3.85 19.89 20.06
N PRO A 33 3.71 20.78 21.07
CA PRO A 33 3.61 20.39 22.48
C PRO A 33 2.21 19.83 22.78
N LEU A 34 1.83 18.77 22.07
CA LEU A 34 0.59 18.04 22.29
C LEU A 34 0.82 17.13 23.49
N ARG A 35 0.34 17.58 24.64
CA ARG A 35 0.29 16.79 25.88
C ARG A 35 -0.44 15.47 25.61
N GLY A 36 0.31 14.39 25.40
CA GLY A 36 -0.26 13.05 25.15
C GLY A 36 0.42 12.20 24.08
N SER A 37 1.68 12.48 23.71
CA SER A 37 2.47 11.59 22.85
C SER A 37 2.47 10.16 23.42
N SER A 38 1.70 9.28 22.77
CA SER A 38 1.59 7.86 23.09
C SER A 38 2.45 7.09 22.11
N SER A 39 3.10 6.02 22.59
CA SER A 39 3.87 5.10 21.75
C SER A 39 3.03 4.44 20.64
N ALA A 40 1.70 4.49 20.74
CA ALA A 40 0.78 4.00 19.72
C ALA A 40 0.55 4.98 18.55
N LEU A 41 0.87 6.27 18.70
CA LEU A 41 0.57 7.30 17.71
C LEU A 41 1.25 7.04 16.34
N PRO A 42 2.56 6.70 16.27
CA PRO A 42 3.20 6.39 15.00
C PRO A 42 2.55 5.18 14.30
N TYR A 43 2.20 4.13 15.04
CA TYR A 43 1.48 2.97 14.48
C TYR A 43 0.14 3.36 13.86
N ALA A 44 -0.63 4.24 14.50
CA ALA A 44 -1.88 4.74 13.95
C ALA A 44 -1.67 5.55 12.66
N ILE A 45 -0.66 6.45 12.62
CA ILE A 45 -0.31 7.23 11.43
C ILE A 45 0.01 6.29 10.26
N TRP A 46 0.93 5.35 10.48
CA TRP A 46 1.37 4.40 9.46
C TRP A 46 0.26 3.45 9.04
N PHE A 47 -0.60 3.01 9.97
CA PHE A 47 -1.75 2.19 9.62
C PHE A 47 -2.72 2.93 8.69
N VAL A 48 -3.12 4.16 9.04
CA VAL A 48 -4.06 4.96 8.24
C VAL A 48 -3.49 5.26 6.86
N LEU A 49 -2.22 5.69 6.79
CA LEU A 49 -1.54 5.93 5.52
C LEU A 49 -1.45 4.66 4.67
N GLY A 50 -1.24 3.50 5.31
CA GLY A 50 -1.21 2.21 4.64
C GLY A 50 -2.57 1.85 4.03
N VAL A 51 -3.66 2.05 4.78
CA VAL A 51 -5.01 1.79 4.27
C VAL A 51 -5.31 2.63 3.03
N PHE A 52 -5.08 3.95 3.09
CA PHE A 52 -5.33 4.83 1.94
C PHE A 52 -4.43 4.47 0.75
N SER A 53 -3.15 4.19 1.00
CA SER A 53 -2.20 3.78 -0.05
C SER A 53 -2.65 2.50 -0.74
N GLY A 54 -3.16 1.51 0.01
CA GLY A 54 -3.65 0.25 -0.56
C GLY A 54 -4.87 0.44 -1.47
N PHE A 55 -5.85 1.24 -1.04
CA PHE A 55 -7.02 1.55 -1.87
C PHE A 55 -6.63 2.33 -3.14
N ILE A 56 -5.81 3.37 -3.01
CA ILE A 56 -5.36 4.19 -4.14
C ILE A 56 -4.53 3.34 -5.11
N ALA A 57 -3.60 2.53 -4.61
CA ALA A 57 -2.75 1.68 -5.43
C ALA A 57 -3.57 0.64 -6.21
N LEU A 58 -4.55 -0.01 -5.56
CA LEU A 58 -5.42 -0.97 -6.27
C LEU A 58 -6.24 -0.27 -7.35
N ASN A 59 -6.85 0.88 -7.03
CA ASN A 59 -7.69 1.60 -7.98
C ASN A 59 -6.87 2.13 -9.18
N GLY A 60 -5.74 2.77 -8.91
CA GLY A 60 -4.84 3.26 -9.96
C GLY A 60 -4.29 2.14 -10.83
N ALA A 61 -3.86 1.03 -10.21
CA ALA A 61 -3.41 -0.15 -10.95
C ALA A 61 -4.53 -0.78 -11.78
N GLY A 62 -5.73 -0.89 -11.23
CA GLY A 62 -6.89 -1.44 -11.92
C GLY A 62 -7.26 -0.64 -13.16
N GLY A 63 -7.35 0.69 -13.04
CA GLY A 63 -7.61 1.58 -14.17
C GLY A 63 -6.54 1.48 -15.26
N TRP A 64 -5.26 1.35 -14.86
CA TRP A 64 -4.18 1.22 -15.83
C TRP A 64 -4.16 -0.13 -16.54
N ILE A 65 -4.39 -1.23 -15.80
CA ILE A 65 -4.44 -2.59 -16.39
C ILE A 65 -5.63 -2.70 -17.36
N ALA A 66 -6.78 -2.13 -17.00
CA ALA A 66 -7.98 -2.15 -17.84
C ALA A 66 -7.84 -1.31 -19.12
N GLY A 67 -6.94 -0.33 -19.13
CA GLY A 67 -6.73 0.56 -20.27
C GLY A 67 -7.89 1.56 -20.46
N THR A 68 -7.85 2.28 -21.58
CA THR A 68 -8.85 3.31 -21.90
C THR A 68 -10.21 2.69 -22.20
N GLY A 69 -11.25 3.21 -21.57
CA GLY A 69 -12.64 2.90 -21.87
C GLY A 69 -13.56 3.78 -21.03
N ASP A 70 -14.80 3.96 -21.49
CA ASP A 70 -15.75 4.92 -20.88
C ASP A 70 -16.31 4.43 -19.54
N ALA A 71 -16.31 3.12 -19.29
CA ALA A 71 -16.76 2.52 -18.05
C ALA A 71 -15.62 2.34 -17.04
N ASP A 72 -15.93 2.56 -15.75
CA ASP A 72 -15.02 2.27 -14.64
C ASP A 72 -14.51 0.82 -14.74
N TRP A 73 -13.22 0.61 -14.53
CA TRP A 73 -12.60 -0.70 -14.63
C TRP A 73 -13.19 -1.69 -13.63
N SER A 74 -13.62 -1.19 -12.46
CA SER A 74 -14.26 -1.98 -11.41
C SER A 74 -15.60 -2.56 -11.89
N GLU A 75 -16.16 -1.97 -12.95
CA GLU A 75 -17.42 -2.36 -13.52
C GLU A 75 -17.32 -3.35 -14.68
N ARG A 76 -16.11 -3.71 -15.12
CA ARG A 76 -15.94 -4.58 -16.28
C ARG A 76 -16.07 -6.07 -15.90
N PRO A 77 -16.44 -6.96 -16.83
CA PRO A 77 -16.50 -8.40 -16.57
C PRO A 77 -15.17 -8.96 -16.02
N GLU A 78 -14.04 -8.42 -16.46
CA GLU A 78 -12.70 -8.79 -16.04
C GLU A 78 -12.20 -8.12 -14.74
N ALA A 79 -13.01 -7.27 -14.08
CA ALA A 79 -12.60 -6.48 -12.90
C ALA A 79 -11.95 -7.34 -11.81
N ARG A 80 -12.51 -8.53 -11.55
CA ARG A 80 -11.97 -9.46 -10.54
C ARG A 80 -10.59 -10.00 -10.91
N ARG A 81 -10.35 -10.30 -12.19
CA ARG A 81 -9.05 -10.75 -12.70
C ARG A 81 -8.03 -9.61 -12.61
N ILE A 82 -8.44 -8.40 -12.98
CA ILE A 82 -7.62 -7.18 -12.89
C ILE A 82 -7.20 -6.92 -11.45
N ALA A 83 -8.17 -6.87 -10.52
CA ALA A 83 -7.91 -6.64 -9.10
C ALA A 83 -7.01 -7.72 -8.48
N THR A 84 -7.23 -8.99 -8.84
CA THR A 84 -6.38 -10.10 -8.37
C THR A 84 -4.96 -9.98 -8.90
N THR A 85 -4.79 -9.55 -10.15
CA THR A 85 -3.47 -9.29 -10.75
C THR A 85 -2.75 -8.14 -10.04
N ALA A 86 -3.46 -7.05 -9.77
CA ALA A 86 -2.92 -5.90 -9.04
C ALA A 86 -2.51 -6.28 -7.60
N LEU A 87 -3.35 -7.05 -6.90
CA LEU A 87 -3.06 -7.57 -5.56
C LEU A 87 -1.83 -8.49 -5.54
N ALA A 88 -1.73 -9.41 -6.50
CA ALA A 88 -0.57 -10.30 -6.61
C ALA A 88 0.72 -9.51 -6.87
N CYS A 89 0.68 -8.53 -7.77
CA CYS A 89 1.81 -7.62 -8.01
C CYS A 89 2.19 -6.84 -6.74
N GLY A 90 1.20 -6.30 -6.03
CA GLY A 90 1.46 -5.55 -4.80
C GLY A 90 2.08 -6.41 -3.70
N THR A 91 1.60 -7.64 -3.55
CA THR A 91 2.17 -8.62 -2.61
C THR A 91 3.64 -8.89 -2.90
N ILE A 92 3.99 -9.11 -4.18
CA ILE A 92 5.38 -9.34 -4.61
C ILE A 92 6.26 -8.12 -4.32
N VAL A 93 5.78 -6.92 -4.64
CA VAL A 93 6.54 -5.68 -4.40
C VAL A 93 6.77 -5.46 -2.90
N LEU A 94 5.74 -5.59 -2.07
CA LEU A 94 5.87 -5.42 -0.62
C LEU A 94 6.83 -6.46 -0.02
N ALA A 95 6.73 -7.73 -0.43
CA ALA A 95 7.65 -8.77 0.02
C ALA A 95 9.09 -8.50 -0.41
N ALA A 96 9.31 -8.06 -1.65
CA ALA A 96 10.63 -7.70 -2.17
C ALA A 96 11.23 -6.51 -1.40
N LEU A 97 10.43 -5.49 -1.10
CA LEU A 97 10.85 -4.35 -0.29
C LEU A 97 11.17 -4.76 1.14
N SER A 98 10.36 -5.63 1.78
CA SER A 98 10.67 -6.15 3.11
C SER A 98 12.01 -6.90 3.15
N LEU A 99 12.29 -7.71 2.13
CA LEU A 99 13.58 -8.39 2.01
C LEU A 99 14.74 -7.41 1.80
N LEU A 100 14.54 -6.38 0.96
CA LEU A 100 15.51 -5.33 0.75
C LEU A 100 15.81 -4.57 2.05
N PHE A 101 14.77 -4.12 2.76
CA PHE A 101 14.92 -3.38 4.01
C PHE A 101 15.52 -4.24 5.13
N TRP A 102 15.20 -5.53 5.17
CA TRP A 102 15.90 -6.47 6.05
C TRP A 102 17.41 -6.47 5.78
N ARG A 103 17.82 -6.56 4.51
CA ARG A 103 19.24 -6.61 4.12
C ARG A 103 19.99 -5.30 4.34
N VAL A 104 19.32 -4.17 4.15
CA VAL A 104 19.96 -2.84 4.19
C VAL A 104 19.92 -2.23 5.59
N PHE A 105 18.78 -2.29 6.26
CA PHE A 105 18.51 -1.56 7.50
C PHE A 105 18.35 -2.51 8.69
N TRP A 106 17.36 -3.41 8.65
CA TRP A 106 16.90 -4.10 9.87
C TRP A 106 17.87 -5.15 10.40
N SER A 107 18.65 -5.80 9.53
CA SER A 107 19.65 -6.80 9.94
C SER A 107 20.86 -6.20 10.68
N ARG A 108 21.09 -4.88 10.58
CA ARG A 108 22.23 -4.20 11.21
C ARG A 108 21.87 -3.58 12.56
N GLY A 109 20.59 -3.60 12.91
CA GLY A 109 20.04 -2.88 14.07
C GLY A 109 19.93 -1.39 13.77
N VAL A 110 18.70 -0.86 13.87
CA VAL A 110 18.44 0.59 13.78
C VAL A 110 17.96 1.04 15.16
N ILE A 111 18.70 1.93 15.81
CA ILE A 111 18.36 2.44 17.14
C ILE A 111 17.40 3.62 16.97
N GLY A 112 16.21 3.53 17.59
CA GLY A 112 15.35 4.70 17.82
C GLY A 112 14.53 5.22 16.64
N GLY A 113 14.39 4.46 15.54
CA GLY A 113 13.57 4.88 14.41
C GLY A 113 12.06 4.74 14.68
N TYR A 114 11.30 5.84 14.55
CA TYR A 114 9.82 5.82 14.46
C TYR A 114 9.32 5.95 13.02
N TYR A 115 10.21 6.24 12.08
CA TYR A 115 9.90 6.50 10.68
C TYR A 115 10.09 5.24 9.83
N VAL A 116 9.32 5.14 8.74
CA VAL A 116 9.52 4.13 7.69
C VAL A 116 10.64 4.63 6.75
N PRO A 117 11.46 3.74 6.16
CA PRO A 117 11.59 2.30 6.39
C PRO A 117 12.51 1.93 7.58
N ASP A 118 13.05 2.92 8.29
CA ASP A 118 14.08 2.72 9.32
C ASP A 118 13.59 1.85 10.49
N SER A 119 12.30 1.94 10.80
CA SER A 119 11.66 1.15 11.83
C SER A 119 10.95 -0.08 11.27
N MET A 120 11.44 -1.27 11.63
CA MET A 120 10.87 -2.54 11.18
C MET A 120 9.39 -2.66 11.55
N THR A 121 9.02 -2.37 12.81
CA THR A 121 7.66 -2.56 13.30
C THR A 121 6.67 -1.62 12.59
N HIS A 122 6.99 -0.34 12.46
CA HIS A 122 6.14 0.62 11.74
C HIS A 122 6.03 0.31 10.25
N THR A 123 7.12 -0.13 9.61
CA THR A 123 7.10 -0.53 8.20
C THR A 123 6.21 -1.75 7.98
N LEU A 124 6.29 -2.75 8.87
CA LEU A 124 5.42 -3.92 8.80
C LEU A 124 3.95 -3.56 9.04
N THR A 125 3.65 -2.64 9.98
CA THR A 125 2.29 -2.12 10.17
C THR A 125 1.77 -1.42 8.90
N PHE A 126 2.59 -0.56 8.30
CA PHE A 126 2.25 0.10 7.04
C PHE A 126 1.99 -0.91 5.92
N PHE A 127 2.90 -1.85 5.70
CA PHE A 127 2.77 -2.85 4.62
C PHE A 127 1.58 -3.79 4.84
N ALA A 128 1.34 -4.22 6.07
CA ALA A 128 0.18 -5.03 6.41
C ALA A 128 -1.13 -4.27 6.17
N ALA A 129 -1.18 -2.97 6.49
CA ALA A 129 -2.33 -2.12 6.22
C ALA A 129 -2.56 -1.91 4.71
N VAL A 130 -1.51 -1.68 3.93
CA VAL A 130 -1.59 -1.61 2.45
C VAL A 130 -2.16 -2.90 1.89
N LEU A 131 -1.58 -4.05 2.26
CA LEU A 131 -2.01 -5.36 1.76
C LEU A 131 -3.45 -5.69 2.20
N GLY A 132 -3.80 -5.35 3.44
CA GLY A 132 -5.15 -5.51 3.98
C GLY A 132 -6.18 -4.69 3.19
N ALA A 133 -5.88 -3.42 2.92
CA ALA A 133 -6.75 -2.55 2.13
C ALA A 133 -6.87 -3.02 0.67
N MET A 134 -5.79 -3.45 0.03
CA MET A 134 -5.85 -4.03 -1.31
C MET A 134 -6.69 -5.31 -1.33
N THR A 135 -6.55 -6.17 -0.32
CA THR A 135 -7.32 -7.41 -0.19
C THR A 135 -8.79 -7.12 0.02
N LEU A 136 -9.12 -6.18 0.89
CA LEU A 136 -10.49 -5.72 1.14
C LEU A 136 -11.10 -5.13 -0.13
N ALA A 137 -10.40 -4.20 -0.79
CA ALA A 137 -10.85 -3.60 -2.04
C ALA A 137 -11.10 -4.65 -3.13
N ARG A 138 -10.23 -5.65 -3.27
CA ARG A 138 -10.46 -6.78 -4.17
C ARG A 138 -11.67 -7.62 -3.77
N ALA A 139 -11.92 -7.80 -2.47
CA ALA A 139 -13.07 -8.55 -1.98
C ALA A 139 -14.41 -7.83 -2.22
N LEU A 140 -14.40 -6.49 -2.22
CA LEU A 140 -15.56 -5.67 -2.53
C LEU A 140 -15.93 -5.68 -4.02
N ILE A 141 -15.04 -6.13 -4.91
CA ILE A 141 -15.33 -6.32 -6.33
C ILE A 141 -16.09 -7.65 -6.50
N GLY A 142 -17.42 -7.54 -6.49
CA GLY A 142 -18.34 -8.68 -6.60
C GLY A 142 -18.36 -9.33 -7.98
N PRO A 143 -18.86 -10.58 -8.10
CA PRO A 143 -19.10 -11.22 -9.39
C PRO A 143 -20.17 -10.45 -10.16
N LYS A 144 -19.87 -10.04 -11.40
CA LYS A 144 -20.88 -9.44 -12.28
C LYS A 144 -21.68 -10.52 -13.03
N PRO A 145 -23.00 -10.34 -13.22
CA PRO A 145 -23.80 -11.25 -14.03
C PRO A 145 -23.22 -11.34 -15.46
N GLY A 146 -22.94 -12.55 -15.93
CA GLY A 146 -22.41 -12.80 -17.28
C GLY A 146 -20.89 -12.94 -17.37
N ALA A 147 -20.15 -12.82 -16.27
CA ALA A 147 -18.73 -13.18 -16.27
C ALA A 147 -18.57 -14.70 -16.44
N PRO A 148 -17.67 -15.18 -17.33
CA PRO A 148 -17.38 -16.61 -17.44
C PRO A 148 -16.94 -17.15 -16.08
N ALA A 149 -17.48 -18.32 -15.71
CA ALA A 149 -17.06 -19.03 -14.50
C ALA A 149 -15.54 -19.30 -14.54
N PRO A 150 -14.85 -19.26 -13.39
CA PRO A 150 -13.41 -19.45 -13.30
C PRO A 150 -12.94 -20.80 -13.84
#